data_AF-A0A966J6F0-F1
#
_entry.id   AF-A0A966J6F0-F1
#
_cell.length_a   1.000
_cell.length_b   1.000
_cell.length_c   1.000
_cell.angle_alpha   90.00
_cell.angle_beta   90.00
_cell.angle_gamma   90.00
#
_symmetry.space_group_name_H-M   'P 1'
#
loop_
_entity.id
_entity.type
_entity.pdbx_description
1 polymer ?
#
loop_
_entity_poly.entity_id
_entity_poly.type
_entity_poly.pdbx_seq_one_letter_code
_entity_poly.pdbx_strand_id
1 'polypeptide(L)'
;MRLRDDYPIGVGLADDPVVWVIDDFLSSDERAGIIEVARPRLETAKVTSTKVNTTSTARTGSVAWVRYADSPTVTDVVNRVSELVEIPVHHSESMQVVHYAEAQEYRPHFDGWDLSTEKGRLRTENGGQRVLTALMYLNEPAGGGGTSFPKLELEVEAKPGRLVIFH
;
A
#
# COMPACT_ATOMS: atom_id res chain seq x y z
N MET A 1 -13.18 -13.21 2.88
CA MET A 1 -11.85 -13.68 2.45
C MET A 1 -11.24 -14.39 3.64
N ARG A 2 -10.89 -15.68 3.52
CA ARG A 2 -10.20 -16.39 4.61
C ARG A 2 -8.73 -16.30 4.27
N LEU A 3 -7.99 -15.47 4.98
CA LEU A 3 -6.53 -15.51 4.88
C LEU A 3 -6.10 -16.93 5.25
N ARG A 4 -5.17 -17.49 4.48
CA ARG A 4 -4.67 -18.85 4.70
C ARG A 4 -4.32 -19.02 6.19
N ASP A 5 -4.92 -20.02 6.86
CA ASP A 5 -4.84 -20.22 8.32
C ASP A 5 -3.41 -20.53 8.83
N ASP A 6 -2.42 -20.59 7.94
CA ASP A 6 -1.05 -21.09 8.11
C ASP A 6 0.03 -20.00 8.22
N TYR A 7 -0.32 -18.72 8.42
CA TYR A 7 0.67 -17.71 8.84
C TYR A 7 0.71 -17.59 10.38
N PRO A 8 1.76 -18.08 11.06
CA PRO A 8 1.82 -18.15 12.53
C PRO A 8 1.94 -16.80 13.26
N ILE A 9 1.84 -15.67 12.54
CA ILE A 9 2.20 -14.32 13.03
C ILE A 9 1.12 -13.26 12.70
N GLY A 10 0.00 -13.66 12.09
CA GLY A 10 -1.09 -12.74 11.73
C GLY A 10 -1.97 -12.38 12.93
N VAL A 11 -2.25 -11.09 13.13
CA VAL A 11 -3.23 -10.59 14.10
C VAL A 11 -4.33 -9.83 13.37
N GLY A 12 -5.59 -10.26 13.53
CA GLY A 12 -6.76 -9.50 13.12
C GLY A 12 -7.04 -8.37 14.11
N LEU A 13 -7.12 -7.15 13.63
CA LEU A 13 -7.41 -5.93 14.41
C LEU A 13 -8.85 -5.46 14.27
N ALA A 14 -9.51 -5.78 13.16
CA ALA A 14 -10.92 -5.52 12.91
C ALA A 14 -11.48 -6.52 11.90
N ASP A 15 -12.79 -6.80 12.00
CA ASP A 15 -13.52 -7.72 11.12
C ASP A 15 -14.45 -7.00 10.12
N ASP A 16 -14.82 -5.74 10.37
CA ASP A 16 -15.67 -4.93 9.49
C ASP A 16 -15.35 -3.42 9.57
N PRO A 17 -14.65 -2.84 8.57
CA PRO A 17 -13.90 -3.54 7.52
C PRO A 17 -12.76 -4.38 8.11
N VAL A 18 -12.27 -5.34 7.33
CA VAL A 18 -11.19 -6.24 7.77
C VAL A 18 -9.89 -5.46 7.84
N VAL A 19 -9.16 -5.56 8.96
CA VAL A 19 -7.80 -5.04 9.11
C VAL A 19 -6.94 -6.10 9.79
N TRP A 20 -5.91 -6.57 9.09
CA TRP A 20 -5.00 -7.61 9.55
C TRP A 20 -3.56 -7.15 9.47
N VAL A 21 -2.75 -7.59 10.42
CA VAL A 21 -1.33 -7.27 10.52
C VAL A 21 -0.51 -8.53 10.55
N ILE A 22 0.57 -8.57 9.78
CA ILE A 22 1.58 -9.63 9.81
C ILE A 22 2.94 -8.97 10.02
N ASP A 23 3.55 -9.27 11.16
CA ASP A 23 4.90 -8.80 11.46
C ASP A 23 5.96 -9.66 10.77
N ASP A 24 7.13 -9.07 10.55
CA ASP A 24 8.29 -9.74 9.94
C ASP A 24 7.99 -10.38 8.58
N PHE A 25 6.98 -9.85 7.87
CA PHE A 25 6.60 -10.30 6.53
C PHE A 25 7.68 -9.98 5.49
N LEU A 26 8.38 -8.84 5.62
CA LEU A 26 9.56 -8.52 4.81
C LEU A 26 10.84 -8.67 5.61
N SER A 27 11.83 -9.35 5.03
CA SER A 27 13.19 -9.39 5.56
C SER A 27 13.88 -8.02 5.46
N SER A 28 15.03 -7.84 6.13
CA SER A 28 15.86 -6.65 5.96
C SER A 28 16.30 -6.44 4.51
N ASP A 29 16.65 -7.53 3.84
CA ASP A 29 17.22 -7.51 2.49
C ASP A 29 16.14 -7.20 1.45
N GLU A 30 14.93 -7.73 1.65
CA GLU A 30 13.78 -7.40 0.80
C GLU A 30 13.41 -5.92 0.90
N ARG A 31 13.40 -5.37 2.12
CA ARG A 31 13.16 -3.93 2.34
C ARG A 31 14.22 -3.08 1.67
N ALA A 32 15.49 -3.44 1.83
CA ALA A 32 16.59 -2.73 1.19
C ALA A 32 16.50 -2.78 -0.34
N GLY A 33 16.21 -3.94 -0.92
CA GLY A 33 16.06 -4.12 -2.37
C GLY A 33 14.90 -3.31 -2.96
N ILE A 34 13.76 -3.25 -2.26
CA ILE A 34 12.62 -2.41 -2.68
C ILE A 34 13.02 -0.92 -2.64
N ILE A 35 13.66 -0.46 -1.57
CA ILE A 35 14.11 0.93 -1.43
C ILE A 35 15.12 1.29 -2.53
N GLU A 36 16.07 0.41 -2.83
CA GLU A 36 17.11 0.63 -3.84
C GLU A 36 16.50 0.86 -5.24
N VAL A 37 15.58 0.00 -5.65
CA VAL A 37 14.91 0.07 -6.96
C VAL A 37 14.01 1.31 -7.07
N ALA A 38 13.37 1.70 -5.97
CA ALA A 38 12.45 2.83 -5.92
C ALA A 38 13.15 4.19 -5.88
N ARG A 39 14.27 4.31 -5.16
CA ARG A 39 14.97 5.57 -4.88
C ARG A 39 15.24 6.45 -6.11
N PRO A 40 15.79 5.95 -7.24
CA PRO A 40 16.06 6.79 -8.40
C PRO A 40 14.80 7.23 -9.16
N ARG A 41 13.63 6.70 -8.80
CA ARG A 41 12.33 6.94 -9.46
C ARG A 41 11.36 7.77 -8.61
N LEU A 42 11.79 8.19 -7.42
CA LEU A 42 10.96 8.98 -6.51
C LEU A 42 10.70 10.37 -7.12
N GLU A 43 9.44 10.65 -7.39
CA GLU A 43 8.96 11.97 -7.82
C GLU A 43 7.97 12.52 -6.80
N THR A 44 7.88 13.86 -6.68
CA THR A 44 6.89 14.50 -5.82
C THR A 44 5.47 13.99 -6.12
N ALA A 45 4.77 13.56 -5.08
CA ALA A 45 3.42 13.01 -5.18
C ALA A 45 2.47 14.05 -5.82
N LYS A 46 1.77 13.61 -6.87
CA LYS A 46 0.74 14.39 -7.56
C LYS A 46 -0.61 13.74 -7.31
N VAL A 47 -1.65 14.51 -7.02
CA VAL A 47 -3.03 14.02 -7.01
C VAL A 47 -3.73 14.58 -8.24
N THR A 48 -4.28 13.71 -9.09
CA THR A 48 -4.94 14.14 -10.32
C THR A 48 -6.28 14.80 -9.99
N SER A 49 -6.31 16.14 -10.02
CA SER A 49 -7.54 16.89 -10.24
C SER A 49 -7.89 16.82 -11.73
N THR A 50 -9.17 16.88 -12.08
CA THR A 50 -9.74 16.52 -13.39
C THR A 50 -9.19 17.28 -14.60
N LYS A 51 -8.32 18.28 -14.46
CA LYS A 51 -7.71 19.00 -15.59
C LYS A 51 -6.24 19.40 -15.44
N VAL A 52 -5.62 19.31 -14.25
CA VAL A 52 -4.21 19.68 -14.04
C VAL A 52 -3.60 18.82 -12.93
N ASN A 53 -2.39 18.29 -13.17
CA ASN A 53 -1.56 17.66 -12.14
C ASN A 53 -1.02 18.75 -11.21
N THR A 54 -1.79 19.12 -10.20
CA THR A 54 -1.39 20.10 -9.17
C THR A 54 -0.75 19.39 -7.99
N THR A 55 0.26 20.01 -7.38
CA THR A 55 0.84 19.58 -6.10
C THR A 55 -0.26 19.56 -5.04
N SER A 56 -0.40 18.46 -4.31
CA SER A 56 -1.50 18.26 -3.36
C SER A 56 -1.09 18.63 -1.93
N THR A 57 -2.00 19.27 -1.20
CA THR A 57 -1.88 19.44 0.26
C THR A 57 -2.41 18.22 1.03
N ALA A 58 -3.17 17.34 0.37
CA ALA A 58 -3.75 16.15 1.00
C ALA A 58 -2.85 14.91 0.92
N ARG A 59 -1.93 14.88 -0.05
CA ARG A 59 -0.86 13.87 -0.17
C ARG A 59 0.44 14.61 -0.44
N THR A 60 1.31 14.62 0.56
CA THR A 60 2.66 15.16 0.46
C THR A 60 3.67 14.02 0.41
N GLY A 61 4.92 14.31 0.05
CA GLY A 61 5.97 13.30 -0.12
C GLY A 61 6.25 12.92 -1.56
N SER A 62 6.99 11.83 -1.71
CA SER A 62 7.46 11.34 -3.01
C SER A 62 6.98 9.92 -3.24
N VAL A 63 6.75 9.58 -4.50
CA VAL A 63 6.22 8.28 -4.93
C VAL A 63 7.08 7.75 -6.07
N ALA A 64 7.34 6.45 -6.03
CA ALA A 64 7.88 5.69 -7.14
C ALA A 64 6.90 4.56 -7.48
N TRP A 65 6.69 4.33 -8.77
CA TRP A 65 5.99 3.12 -9.24
C TRP A 65 7.04 2.12 -9.70
N VAL A 66 6.99 0.92 -9.13
CA VAL A 66 7.90 -0.19 -9.45
C VAL A 66 7.07 -1.31 -10.05
N ARG A 67 7.32 -1.63 -11.32
CA ARG A 67 6.61 -2.70 -11.99
C ARG A 67 7.08 -4.04 -11.44
N TYR A 68 6.19 -5.02 -11.52
CA TYR A 68 6.43 -6.39 -11.05
C TYR A 68 7.80 -6.96 -11.50
N ALA A 69 8.13 -6.80 -12.79
CA ALA A 69 9.36 -7.34 -13.39
C ALA A 69 10.61 -6.44 -13.24
N ASP A 70 10.51 -5.30 -12.54
CA ASP A 70 11.65 -4.36 -12.41
C ASP A 70 12.71 -4.84 -11.40
N SER A 71 12.37 -5.82 -10.55
CA SER A 71 13.28 -6.40 -9.56
C SER A 71 12.82 -7.80 -9.15
N PRO A 72 13.74 -8.78 -9.05
CA PRO A 72 13.42 -10.10 -8.49
C PRO A 72 12.81 -10.01 -7.09
N THR A 73 13.33 -9.12 -6.24
CA THR A 73 12.79 -8.89 -4.89
C THR A 73 11.32 -8.45 -4.92
N VAL A 74 10.97 -7.55 -5.85
CA VAL A 74 9.58 -7.07 -6.00
C VAL A 74 8.70 -8.19 -6.55
N THR A 75 9.19 -8.94 -7.53
CA THR A 75 8.52 -10.13 -8.08
C THR A 75 8.16 -11.12 -6.95
N ASP A 76 9.15 -11.50 -6.14
CA ASP A 76 8.97 -12.50 -5.08
C ASP A 76 8.01 -12.03 -3.98
N VAL A 77 8.16 -10.78 -3.54
CA VAL A 77 7.27 -10.18 -2.52
C VAL A 77 5.83 -10.10 -3.01
N VAL A 78 5.60 -9.66 -4.25
CA VAL A 78 4.25 -9.55 -4.81
C VAL A 78 3.61 -10.94 -5.00
N ASN A 79 4.38 -11.95 -5.40
CA ASN A 79 3.89 -13.34 -5.44
C ASN A 79 3.50 -13.84 -4.05
N ARG A 80 4.33 -13.58 -3.04
CA ARG A 80 4.04 -13.98 -1.65
C ARG A 80 2.76 -13.31 -1.13
N VAL A 81 2.54 -12.03 -1.44
CA VAL A 81 1.28 -11.35 -1.12
C VAL A 81 0.11 -11.97 -1.88
N SER A 82 0.26 -12.25 -3.18
CA SER A 82 -0.76 -12.87 -4.03
C SER A 82 -1.21 -14.24 -3.49
N GLU A 83 -0.27 -15.07 -3.07
CA GLU A 83 -0.54 -16.37 -2.43
C GLU A 83 -1.24 -16.23 -1.08
N LEU A 84 -0.80 -15.26 -0.27
CA LEU A 84 -1.39 -14.98 1.04
C LEU A 84 -2.86 -14.55 0.94
N VAL A 85 -3.18 -13.69 -0.03
CA VAL A 85 -4.53 -13.13 -0.19
C VAL A 85 -5.43 -13.94 -1.13
N GLU A 86 -4.89 -14.99 -1.75
CA GLU A 86 -5.57 -15.84 -2.74
C GLU A 86 -6.12 -15.05 -3.95
N ILE A 87 -5.47 -13.95 -4.33
CA ILE A 87 -5.80 -13.16 -5.53
C ILE A 87 -4.66 -13.33 -6.54
N PRO A 88 -4.93 -13.79 -7.78
CA PRO A 88 -3.90 -13.97 -8.79
C PRO A 88 -3.06 -12.71 -9.03
N VAL A 89 -1.74 -12.88 -9.16
CA VAL A 89 -0.77 -11.77 -9.28
C VAL A 89 -1.07 -10.83 -10.46
N HIS A 90 -1.72 -11.28 -11.52
CA HIS A 90 -2.09 -10.42 -12.66
C HIS A 90 -3.19 -9.40 -12.34
N HIS A 91 -3.84 -9.50 -11.17
CA HIS A 91 -4.71 -8.45 -10.64
C HIS A 91 -3.96 -7.39 -9.81
N SER A 92 -2.66 -7.60 -9.53
CA SER A 92 -1.87 -6.60 -8.82
C SER A 92 -1.54 -5.41 -9.72
N GLU A 93 -1.68 -4.21 -9.17
CA GLU A 93 -1.08 -3.02 -9.76
C GLU A 93 0.45 -3.04 -9.58
N SER A 94 1.15 -2.14 -10.28
CA SER A 94 2.56 -1.89 -9.96
C SER A 94 2.72 -1.45 -8.51
N MET A 95 3.78 -1.90 -7.84
CA MET A 95 4.04 -1.53 -6.45
C MET A 95 4.27 -0.02 -6.35
N GLN A 96 3.48 0.63 -5.50
CA GLN A 96 3.66 2.03 -5.18
C GLN A 96 4.54 2.18 -3.93
N VAL A 97 5.76 2.66 -4.10
CA VAL A 97 6.66 2.98 -2.99
C VAL A 97 6.51 4.46 -2.63
N VAL A 98 6.21 4.74 -1.37
CA VAL A 98 5.96 6.11 -0.89
C VAL A 98 7.00 6.48 0.15
N HIS A 99 7.54 7.69 0.02
CA HIS A 99 8.49 8.26 0.97
C HIS A 99 7.95 9.56 1.55
N TYR A 100 7.84 9.59 2.88
CA TYR A 100 7.47 10.77 3.65
C TYR A 100 8.71 11.31 4.38
N ALA A 101 9.06 12.56 4.11
CA ALA A 101 9.94 13.35 4.94
C ALA A 101 9.19 13.86 6.17
N GLU A 102 9.89 14.55 7.08
CA GLU A 102 9.28 15.14 8.27
C GLU A 102 8.06 16.02 7.91
N ALA A 103 7.01 15.90 8.72
CA ALA A 103 5.72 16.58 8.57
C ALA A 103 4.95 16.28 7.28
N GLN A 104 5.40 15.34 6.45
CA GLN A 104 4.64 14.89 5.30
C GLN A 104 3.64 13.80 5.69
N GLU A 105 2.44 13.90 5.14
CA GLU A 105 1.30 13.04 5.42
C GLU A 105 0.54 12.65 4.16
N TYR A 106 -0.33 11.65 4.33
CA TYR A 106 -1.47 11.41 3.45
C TYR A 106 -2.73 11.40 4.31
N ARG A 107 -3.63 12.35 4.03
CA ARG A 107 -4.93 12.43 4.69
C ARG A 107 -5.80 11.18 4.44
N PRO A 108 -6.75 10.88 5.34
CA PRO A 108 -7.66 9.76 5.19
C PRO A 108 -8.37 9.77 3.83
N HIS A 109 -8.40 8.61 3.18
CA HIS A 109 -9.00 8.41 1.86
C HIS A 109 -9.44 6.95 1.67
N PHE A 110 -10.14 6.69 0.58
CA PHE A 110 -10.43 5.34 0.12
C PHE A 110 -9.45 4.97 -1.01
N ASP A 111 -8.98 3.72 -0.98
CA ASP A 111 -8.15 3.19 -2.06
C ASP A 111 -8.99 2.82 -3.29
N GLY A 112 -10.22 2.37 -3.06
CA GLY A 112 -11.22 2.10 -4.09
C GLY A 112 -11.87 3.37 -4.65
N TRP A 113 -12.53 3.21 -5.80
CA TRP A 113 -13.20 4.28 -6.52
C TRP A 113 -14.71 4.28 -6.31
N ASP A 114 -15.33 5.46 -6.24
CA ASP A 114 -16.79 5.57 -6.26
C ASP A 114 -17.35 5.38 -7.68
N LEU A 115 -17.89 4.18 -7.94
CA LEU A 115 -18.45 3.78 -9.24
C LEU A 115 -19.73 4.55 -9.64
N SER A 116 -20.37 5.25 -8.70
CA SER A 116 -21.49 6.13 -9.04
C SER A 116 -21.02 7.38 -9.79
N THR A 117 -19.73 7.74 -9.69
CA THR A 117 -19.14 8.89 -10.38
C THR A 117 -18.56 8.52 -11.74
N GLU A 118 -18.55 9.48 -12.68
CA GLU A 118 -17.87 9.30 -13.97
C GLU A 118 -16.38 9.02 -13.81
N LYS A 119 -15.71 9.76 -12.92
CA LYS A 119 -14.30 9.55 -12.60
C LYS A 119 -14.03 8.14 -12.12
N GLY A 120 -14.86 7.60 -11.22
CA GLY A 120 -14.70 6.25 -10.72
C GLY A 120 -14.84 5.22 -11.83
N ARG A 121 -15.91 5.31 -12.65
CA ARG A 121 -16.11 4.41 -13.80
C ARG A 121 -14.95 4.43 -14.78
N LEU A 122 -14.44 5.62 -15.14
CA LEU A 122 -13.28 5.76 -16.03
C LEU A 122 -12.01 5.16 -15.42
N ARG A 123 -11.81 5.28 -14.11
CA ARG A 123 -10.63 4.73 -13.43
C ARG A 123 -10.67 3.21 -13.31
N THR A 124 -11.85 2.62 -13.28
CA THR A 124 -12.04 1.16 -13.18
C THR A 124 -12.29 0.48 -14.53
N GLU A 125 -12.39 1.24 -15.63
CA GLU A 125 -12.62 0.72 -16.97
C GLU A 125 -11.51 -0.24 -17.42
N ASN A 126 -10.26 0.09 -17.05
CA ASN A 126 -9.09 -0.74 -17.31
C ASN A 126 -8.49 -1.22 -16.00
N GLY A 127 -8.57 -2.53 -15.73
CA GLY A 127 -8.04 -3.15 -14.51
C GLY A 127 -9.05 -3.37 -13.38
N GLY A 128 -10.25 -2.78 -13.47
CA GLY A 128 -11.34 -3.03 -12.51
C GLY A 128 -11.26 -2.19 -11.23
N GLN A 129 -12.03 -2.60 -10.21
CA GLN A 129 -12.09 -1.97 -8.89
C GLN A 129 -11.05 -2.61 -7.95
N ARG A 130 -10.42 -1.80 -7.10
CA ARG A 130 -9.56 -2.29 -6.02
C ARG A 130 -10.42 -2.92 -4.92
N VAL A 131 -10.13 -4.17 -4.60
CA VAL A 131 -10.88 -4.95 -3.61
C VAL A 131 -10.10 -5.19 -2.32
N LEU A 132 -8.80 -4.92 -2.31
CA LEU A 132 -7.91 -5.14 -1.17
C LEU A 132 -6.64 -4.31 -1.31
N THR A 133 -6.11 -3.84 -0.19
CA THR A 133 -4.78 -3.22 -0.11
C THR A 133 -3.86 -4.02 0.79
N ALA A 134 -2.62 -4.22 0.33
CA ALA A 134 -1.50 -4.76 1.08
C ALA A 134 -0.44 -3.66 1.24
N LEU A 135 -0.38 -3.05 2.43
CA LEU A 135 0.55 -1.96 2.77
C LEU A 135 1.72 -2.52 3.57
N MET A 136 2.95 -2.24 3.13
CA MET A 136 4.16 -2.74 3.79
C MET A 136 5.04 -1.59 4.26
N TYR A 137 5.49 -1.65 5.52
CA TYR A 137 6.42 -0.67 6.07
C TYR A 137 7.87 -1.07 5.78
N LEU A 138 8.60 -0.20 5.08
CA LEU A 138 9.99 -0.48 4.69
C LEU A 138 11.01 0.01 5.74
N ASN A 139 10.65 1.03 6.52
CA ASN A 139 11.48 1.63 7.57
C ASN A 139 10.62 2.13 8.74
N GLU A 140 11.29 2.47 9.85
CA GLU A 140 10.68 3.03 11.04
C GLU A 140 10.94 4.54 11.06
N PRO A 141 9.90 5.37 11.17
CA PRO A 141 10.08 6.80 11.43
C PRO A 141 10.48 7.04 12.90
N ALA A 142 11.11 8.18 13.19
CA ALA A 142 11.44 8.56 14.57
C ALA A 142 10.19 8.80 15.46
N GLY A 143 9.04 9.04 14.83
CA GLY A 143 7.74 9.15 15.49
C GLY A 143 6.62 9.36 14.47
N GLY A 144 5.41 8.87 14.80
CA GLY A 144 4.24 8.91 13.91
C GLY A 144 4.38 7.97 12.71
N GLY A 145 3.77 8.34 11.57
CA GLY A 145 3.86 7.58 10.32
C GLY A 145 3.06 6.27 10.26
N GLY A 146 2.28 5.97 11.30
CA GLY A 146 1.33 4.86 11.31
C GLY A 146 0.20 5.02 10.30
N THR A 147 -0.52 3.92 10.05
CA THR A 147 -1.72 3.92 9.21
C THR A 147 -2.95 3.99 10.09
N SER A 148 -3.63 5.14 10.06
CA SER A 148 -4.86 5.37 10.81
C SER A 148 -6.09 4.93 10.02
N PHE A 149 -7.01 4.25 10.71
CA PHE A 149 -8.37 3.93 10.27
C PHE A 149 -9.36 4.67 11.18
N PRO A 150 -9.66 5.96 10.91
CA PRO A 150 -10.34 6.81 11.89
C PRO A 150 -11.74 6.35 12.27
N LYS A 151 -12.47 5.72 11.34
CA LYS A 151 -13.82 5.19 11.60
C LYS A 151 -13.82 3.96 12.51
N LEU A 152 -12.67 3.30 12.66
CA LEU A 152 -12.46 2.16 13.55
C LEU A 152 -11.76 2.59 14.86
N GLU A 153 -11.42 3.87 15.01
CA GLU A 153 -10.60 4.36 16.13
C GLU A 153 -9.29 3.54 16.29
N LEU A 154 -8.74 3.08 15.17
CA LEU A 154 -7.59 2.18 15.08
C LEU A 154 -6.41 2.88 14.41
N GLU A 155 -5.21 2.65 14.92
CA GLU A 155 -3.96 3.03 14.26
C GLU A 155 -3.00 1.84 14.28
N VAL A 156 -2.42 1.55 13.12
CA VAL A 156 -1.36 0.55 12.99
C VAL A 156 -0.02 1.27 12.96
N GLU A 157 0.83 0.99 13.95
CA GLU A 157 2.16 1.58 14.03
C GLU A 157 3.05 1.11 12.87
N ALA A 158 3.88 2.05 12.37
CA ALA A 158 4.85 1.80 11.31
C ALA A 158 6.06 1.00 11.82
N LYS A 159 5.91 -0.33 11.84
CA LYS A 159 6.98 -1.27 12.20
C LYS A 159 7.68 -1.81 10.95
N PRO A 160 9.01 -1.72 10.80
CA PRO A 160 9.67 -2.23 9.60
C PRO A 160 9.40 -3.71 9.36
N GLY A 161 9.07 -4.05 8.12
CA GLY A 161 8.78 -5.42 7.69
C GLY A 161 7.35 -5.88 7.95
N ARG A 162 6.55 -5.07 8.64
CA ARG A 162 5.12 -5.34 8.84
C ARG A 162 4.34 -5.15 7.53
N LEU A 163 3.43 -6.08 7.29
CA LEU A 163 2.37 -6.01 6.28
C LEU A 163 1.03 -5.71 6.98
N VAL A 164 0.26 -4.80 6.40
CA VAL A 164 -1.12 -4.49 6.78
C VAL A 164 -2.02 -4.83 5.60
N ILE A 165 -3.00 -5.68 5.81
CA ILE A 165 -4.02 -6.04 4.83
C ILE A 165 -5.35 -5.44 5.27
N PHE A 166 -6.02 -4.73 4.37
CA PHE A 166 -7.35 -4.20 4.65
C PHE A 166 -8.24 -4.16 3.40
N HIS A 167 -9.54 -4.34 3.61
CA HIS A 167 -10.56 -4.30 2.56
C HIS A 167 -11.96 -3.95 3.08
#